data_AF-A0A833GA72-F1
#
_entry.id   AF-A0A833GA72-F1
#
_cell.length_a   1.000
_cell.length_b   1.000
_cell.length_c   1.000
_cell.angle_alpha   90.00
_cell.angle_beta   90.00
_cell.angle_gamma   90.00
#
_symmetry.space_group_name_H-M   'P 1'
#
loop_
_entity.id
_entity.type
_entity.pdbx_description
1 polymer ?
#
loop_
_entity_poly.entity_id
_entity_poly.type
_entity_poly.pdbx_seq_one_letter_code
_entity_poly.pdbx_strand_id
1 'polypeptide(L)'
;MTLPFVEHFNARLPDVPVAVRITSLQDAQVFMRRWVIRDKDRALKALLRRMERINSSQTASTALRDFKSALMARGLFPGDGAQ
;
A
#
# COMPACT_ATOMS: atom_id res chain seq x y z
N MET A 1 -11.15 -10.35 12.30
CA MET A 1 -11.87 -10.23 11.02
C MET A 1 -10.95 -9.58 10.00
N THR A 2 -10.49 -10.34 9.00
CA THR A 2 -9.81 -9.77 7.83
C THR A 2 -10.89 -9.21 6.91
N LEU A 3 -10.92 -7.88 6.73
CA LEU A 3 -11.81 -7.25 5.77
C LEU A 3 -11.47 -7.77 4.36
N PRO A 4 -12.45 -8.11 3.51
CA PRO A 4 -12.19 -8.59 2.17
C PRO A 4 -11.43 -7.52 1.39
N PHE A 5 -10.25 -7.89 0.90
CA PHE A 5 -9.40 -7.05 0.08
C PHE A 5 -9.83 -7.27 -1.37
N VAL A 6 -10.68 -6.38 -1.89
CA VAL A 6 -11.35 -6.58 -3.19
C VAL A 6 -10.41 -6.31 -4.38
N GLU A 7 -9.31 -5.57 -4.17
CA GLU A 7 -8.41 -5.14 -5.24
C GLU A 7 -6.99 -5.64 -4.96
N HIS A 8 -6.51 -6.62 -5.73
CA HIS A 8 -5.11 -7.04 -5.68
C HIS A 8 -4.29 -6.18 -6.65
N PHE A 9 -3.11 -5.72 -6.24
CA PHE A 9 -2.23 -4.97 -7.13
C PHE A 9 -0.77 -5.19 -6.80
N ASN A 10 0.10 -4.90 -7.77
CA ASN A 10 1.54 -5.00 -7.59
C ASN A 10 2.10 -3.65 -7.18
N ALA A 11 3.04 -3.65 -6.23
CA ALA A 11 3.75 -2.46 -5.77
C ALA A 11 5.25 -2.74 -5.70
N ARG A 12 6.08 -1.79 -6.14
CA ARG A 12 7.55 -1.91 -6.03
C ARG A 12 8.06 -1.05 -4.90
N LEU A 13 9.02 -1.56 -4.13
CA LEU A 13 9.72 -0.75 -3.14
C LEU A 13 10.82 0.07 -3.83
N PRO A 14 11.15 1.26 -3.29
CA PRO A 14 12.31 2.01 -3.77
C PRO A 14 13.56 1.15 -3.57
N ASP A 15 14.39 1.09 -4.62
CA ASP A 15 15.62 0.28 -4.67
C ASP A 15 15.38 -1.25 -4.64
N VAL A 16 14.17 -1.70 -4.99
CA VAL A 16 13.85 -3.13 -5.10
C VAL A 16 13.25 -3.42 -6.48
N PRO A 17 13.92 -4.21 -7.33
CA PRO A 17 13.43 -4.51 -8.67
C PRO A 17 12.23 -5.46 -8.66
N VAL A 18 12.04 -6.23 -7.57
CA VAL A 18 10.92 -7.16 -7.45
C VAL A 18 9.64 -6.42 -7.05
N ALA A 19 8.56 -6.68 -7.79
CA ALA A 19 7.23 -6.22 -7.41
C ALA A 19 6.64 -7.15 -6.34
N VAL A 20 6.05 -6.56 -5.31
CA VAL A 20 5.31 -7.26 -4.27
C VAL A 20 3.84 -7.21 -4.63
N ARG A 21 3.19 -8.39 -4.65
CA ARG A 21 1.75 -8.48 -4.89
C ARG A 21 1.02 -8.29 -3.58
N ILE A 22 0.28 -7.19 -3.49
CA ILE A 22 -0.56 -6.87 -2.34
C ILE A 22 -1.90 -7.59 -2.51
N THR A 23 -2.11 -8.65 -1.71
CA THR A 23 -3.37 -9.44 -1.74
C THR A 23 -4.27 -9.19 -0.54
N SER A 24 -3.75 -8.56 0.50
CA SER A 24 -4.42 -8.38 1.79
C SER A 24 -4.00 -7.08 2.45
N LEU A 25 -4.83 -6.55 3.35
CA LEU A 25 -4.49 -5.35 4.12
C LEU A 25 -3.22 -5.53 4.96
N GLN A 26 -2.98 -6.74 5.49
CA GLN A 26 -1.74 -7.06 6.21
C GLN A 26 -0.51 -6.99 5.30
N ASP A 27 -0.61 -7.47 4.06
CA ASP A 27 0.48 -7.36 3.10
C ASP A 27 0.77 -5.88 2.77
N ALA A 28 -0.29 -5.08 2.58
CA ALA A 28 -0.18 -3.64 2.37
C ALA A 28 0.47 -2.92 3.56
N GLN A 29 0.12 -3.29 4.80
CA GLN A 29 0.73 -2.74 6.02
C GLN A 29 2.21 -3.11 6.13
N VAL A 30 2.58 -4.37 5.85
CA VAL A 30 3.98 -4.83 5.86
C VAL A 30 4.79 -4.11 4.78
N PHE A 31 4.24 -4.00 3.58
CA PHE A 31 4.84 -3.26 2.48
C PHE A 31 5.06 -1.79 2.87
N MET A 32 4.03 -1.13 3.38
CA MET A 32 4.11 0.28 3.76
C MET A 32 5.09 0.52 4.91
N ARG A 33 5.20 -0.40 5.89
CA ARG A 33 6.26 -0.36 6.91
C ARG A 33 7.65 -0.38 6.28
N ARG A 34 7.90 -1.31 5.36
CA ARG A 34 9.19 -1.39 4.65
C ARG A 34 9.45 -0.14 3.81
N TRP A 35 8.42 0.40 3.17
CA TRP A 35 8.52 1.61 2.38
C TRP A 35 8.86 2.85 3.22
N VAL A 36 8.17 3.04 4.35
CA VAL A 36 8.45 4.14 5.30
C VAL A 36 9.89 4.08 5.83
N ILE A 37 10.42 2.88 6.10
CA ILE A 37 11.81 2.72 6.56
C ILE A 37 12.80 3.17 5.49
N ARG A 38 12.52 2.87 4.22
CA ARG A 38 13.40 3.21 3.07
C ARG A 38 13.29 4.68 2.66
N ASP A 39 12.08 5.17 2.43
CA ASP A 39 11.82 6.55 1.95
C ASP A 39 11.99 7.59 3.07
N LYS A 40 11.86 7.16 4.34
CA LYS A 40 11.86 8.01 5.55
C LYS A 40 10.83 9.15 5.50
N ASP A 41 9.81 9.02 4.65
CA ASP A 41 8.80 10.03 4.46
C ASP A 41 7.75 10.06 5.58
N ARG A 42 7.43 11.28 6.03
CA ARG A 42 6.46 11.49 7.11
C ARG A 42 5.02 11.26 6.63
N ALA A 43 4.71 11.54 5.36
CA ALA A 43 3.36 11.32 4.83
C ALA A 43 3.04 9.83 4.74
N LEU A 44 3.98 8.99 4.29
CA LEU A 44 3.85 7.54 4.31
C LEU A 44 3.67 6.99 5.74
N LYS A 45 4.39 7.55 6.72
CA LYS A 45 4.23 7.15 8.13
C LYS A 45 2.85 7.49 8.70
N ALA A 46 2.29 8.63 8.29
CA ALA A 46 0.92 9.02 8.67
C ALA A 46 -0.12 8.08 8.03
N LEU A 47 0.08 7.72 6.76
CA LEU A 47 -0.79 6.78 6.05
C LEU A 47 -0.74 5.38 6.67
N LEU A 48 0.45 4.89 7.07
CA LEU A 48 0.60 3.63 7.77
C LEU A 48 -0.20 3.60 9.07
N ARG A 49 -0.11 4.66 9.89
CA ARG A 49 -0.90 4.75 11.13
C ARG A 49 -2.40 4.77 10.88
N ARG A 50 -2.85 5.40 9.79
CA ARG A 50 -4.27 5.33 9.37
C ARG A 50 -4.64 3.90 9.00
N MET A 51 -3.78 3.22 8.25
CA MET A 51 -4.00 1.83 7.84
C MET A 51 -4.02 0.84 9.00
N GLU A 52 -3.19 1.05 10.02
CA GLU A 52 -3.17 0.25 11.26
C GLU A 52 -4.42 0.48 12.13
N ARG A 53 -5.13 1.61 11.95
CA ARG A 53 -6.37 1.94 12.66
C ARG A 53 -7.65 1.63 11.88
N ILE A 54 -7.55 1.02 10.70
CA ILE A 54 -8.72 0.61 9.91
C ILE A 54 -9.49 -0.45 10.69
N ASN A 55 -10.68 -0.08 11.18
CA ASN A 55 -11.64 -1.00 11.78
C ASN A 55 -12.87 -1.23 10.88
N SER A 56 -12.94 -0.56 9.73
CA SER A 56 -14.11 -0.56 8.84
C SER A 56 -13.69 -0.65 7.38
N SER A 57 -14.48 -1.38 6.58
CA SER A 57 -14.29 -1.55 5.13
C SER A 57 -14.27 -0.23 4.36
N GLN A 58 -15.06 0.76 4.80
CA GLN A 58 -15.12 2.09 4.18
C GLN A 58 -13.78 2.84 4.33
N THR A 59 -13.18 2.79 5.52
CA THR A 59 -11.85 3.37 5.78
C THR A 59 -10.74 2.61 5.06
N ALA A 60 -10.90 1.29 4.90
CA ALA A 60 -9.96 0.47 4.13
C ALA A 60 -9.89 0.91 2.66
N SER A 61 -11.05 1.14 2.05
CA SER A 61 -11.16 1.56 0.65
C SER A 61 -10.48 2.91 0.41
N THR A 62 -10.72 3.89 1.29
CA THR A 62 -10.08 5.21 1.21
C THR A 62 -8.57 5.13 1.40
N ALA A 63 -8.10 4.36 2.39
CA ALA A 63 -6.68 4.21 2.65
C ALA A 63 -5.94 3.47 1.51
N LEU A 64 -6.60 2.50 0.87
CA LEU A 64 -6.07 1.82 -0.31
C LEU A 64 -5.94 2.75 -1.51
N ARG A 65 -6.94 3.63 -1.71
CA ARG A 65 -6.89 4.63 -2.77
C ARG A 65 -5.76 5.63 -2.54
N ASP A 66 -5.57 6.09 -1.31
CA ASP A 66 -4.46 6.98 -0.92
C ASP A 66 -3.10 6.29 -1.11
N PHE A 67 -3.00 5.02 -0.73
CA PHE A 67 -1.80 4.20 -0.96
C PHE A 67 -1.48 4.03 -2.45
N LYS A 68 -2.48 3.69 -3.28
CA LYS A 68 -2.32 3.57 -4.74
C LYS A 68 -1.87 4.91 -5.35
N SER A 69 -2.48 6.01 -4.93
CA SER A 69 -2.09 7.36 -5.36
C SER A 69 -0.63 7.68 -4.97
N ALA A 70 -0.23 7.36 -3.74
CA ALA A 70 1.14 7.56 -3.28
C ALA A 70 2.17 6.73 -4.06
N LEU A 71 1.82 5.51 -4.46
CA LEU A 71 2.66 4.66 -5.32
C LEU A 71 2.82 5.27 -6.71
N MET A 72 1.73 5.75 -7.31
CA MET A 72 1.74 6.39 -8.63
C MET A 72 2.55 7.69 -8.62
N ALA A 73 2.37 8.53 -7.60
CA ALA A 73 3.11 9.80 -7.45
C ALA A 73 4.62 9.61 -7.36
N ARG A 74 5.08 8.44 -6.89
CA ARG A 74 6.51 8.10 -6.75
C ARG A 74 7.03 7.15 -7.84
N GLY A 75 6.22 6.82 -8.85
CA GLY A 75 6.60 5.89 -9.91
C GLY A 75 6.82 4.45 -9.44
N LEU A 76 6.32 4.11 -8.25
CA LEU A 76 6.45 2.79 -7.60
C LEU A 76 5.26 1.87 -7.86
N PHE A 77 4.29 2.37 -8.64
CA PHE A 77 3.20 1.59 -9.19
C PHE A 77 3.61 1.06 -10.58
N PRO A 78 4.01 -0.21 -10.73
CA PRO A 78 4.44 -0.78 -12.01
C PRO A 78 3.31 -0.94 -13.04
N GLY A 79 2.13 -0.36 -12.80
CA GLY A 79 0.92 -0.61 -13.56
C GLY A 79 0.12 -1.78 -12.97
N ASP A 80 -1.21 -1.65 -13.02
CA ASP A 80 -2.08 -2.82 -12.93
C ASP A 80 -1.67 -3.70 -14.11
N GLY A 81 -1.15 -4.89 -13.81
CA GLY A 81 -0.76 -5.83 -14.84
C GLY A 81 -2.03 -6.23 -15.57
N ALA A 82 -2.38 -5.48 -16.62
CA ALA A 82 -3.30 -5.92 -17.64
C ALA A 82 -2.75 -7.23 -18.18
N GLN A 83 -3.39 -8.31 -17.73
CA GLN A 83 -3.58 -9.50 -18.54
C GLN A 83 -5.10 -9.68 -18.66
#